data_AF-A0A6P0T727-F1
#
_entry.id   AF-A0A6P0T727-F1
#
_cell.length_a   1.000
_cell.length_b   1.000
_cell.length_c   1.000
_cell.angle_alpha   90.00
_cell.angle_beta   90.00
_cell.angle_gamma   90.00
#
_symmetry.space_group_name_H-M   'P 1'
#
loop_
_entity.id
_entity.type
_entity.pdbx_description
1 polymer ?
#
loop_
_entity_poly.entity_id
_entity_poly.type
_entity_poly.pdbx_seq_one_letter_code
_entity_poly.pdbx_strand_id
1 'polypeptide(L)' 'MLGDYAASYFPFVFVPLLAVAAFAVMGLLFMYVESET' A
#
# COMPACT_ATOMS: atom_id res chain seq x y z
N MET A 1 -16.93 -0.04 7.74
CA MET A 1 -18.34 -0.27 7.36
C MET A 1 -18.34 -0.97 6.02
N LEU A 2 -19.08 -2.08 5.88
CA LEU A 2 -19.30 -2.74 4.59
C LEU A 2 -20.48 -2.06 3.90
N GLY A 3 -20.32 -1.70 2.62
CA GLY A 3 -21.40 -1.13 1.81
C GLY A 3 -22.19 -2.19 1.06
N ASP A 4 -23.26 -1.76 0.39
CA ASP A 4 -24.20 -2.63 -0.32
C ASP A 4 -23.87 -2.79 -1.83
N TYR A 5 -22.61 -2.55 -2.20
CA TYR A 5 -22.11 -2.72 -3.56
C TYR A 5 -21.40 -4.07 -3.72
N ALA A 6 -21.27 -4.56 -4.95
CA ALA A 6 -20.58 -5.82 -5.24
C ALA A 6 -19.12 -5.79 -4.75
N ALA A 7 -18.68 -6.89 -4.13
CA ALA A 7 -17.34 -7.00 -3.52
C ALA A 7 -17.03 -5.91 -2.49
N SER A 8 -18.00 -5.58 -1.62
CA SER A 8 -17.83 -4.55 -0.59
C SER A 8 -16.72 -4.77 0.44
N TYR A 9 -16.14 -5.95 0.48
CA TYR A 9 -14.94 -6.25 1.26
C TYR A 9 -13.65 -5.66 0.64
N PHE A 10 -13.66 -5.20 -0.61
CA PHE A 10 -12.47 -4.68 -1.28
C PHE A 10 -11.83 -3.50 -0.53
N PRO A 11 -12.55 -2.46 -0.10
CA PRO A 11 -11.92 -1.37 0.65
C PRO A 11 -11.33 -1.82 1.98
N PHE A 12 -11.89 -2.86 2.61
CA PHE A 12 -11.31 -3.41 3.83
C PHE A 12 -9.94 -4.04 3.61
N VAL A 13 -9.68 -4.60 2.41
CA VAL A 13 -8.41 -5.24 2.06
C VAL A 13 -7.44 -4.26 1.39
N PHE A 14 -7.89 -3.56 0.35
CA PHE A 14 -7.02 -2.76 -0.51
C PHE A 14 -6.64 -1.42 0.09
N VAL A 15 -7.46 -0.82 0.97
CA VAL A 15 -7.09 0.46 1.60
C VAL A 15 -5.93 0.30 2.58
N PRO A 16 -5.92 -0.68 3.51
CA PRO A 16 -4.73 -0.95 4.31
C PRO A 16 -3.53 -1.40 3.48
N LEU A 17 -3.76 -2.22 2.45
CA LEU A 17 -2.70 -2.67 1.56
C LEU A 17 -2.03 -1.50 0.84
N LEU A 18 -2.78 -0.49 0.41
CA LEU A 18 -2.24 0.71 -0.21
C LEU A 18 -1.31 1.48 0.74
N ALA A 19 -1.67 1.58 2.02
CA ALA A 19 -0.81 2.21 3.02
C ALA A 19 0.50 1.43 3.25
N VAL A 20 0.41 0.10 3.33
CA VAL A 20 1.59 -0.78 3.44
C VAL A 20 2.45 -0.68 2.18
N ALA A 21 1.84 -0.65 1.00
CA ALA A 21 2.54 -0.50 -0.27
C ALA A 21 3.27 0.84 -0.36
N ALA A 22 2.66 1.94 0.10
CA ALA A 22 3.33 3.24 0.14
C ALA A 22 4.58 3.21 1.06
N PHE A 23 4.49 2.59 2.23
CA PHE A 23 5.64 2.42 3.12
C PHE A 23 6.74 1.56 2.49
N ALA A 24 6.37 0.42 1.88
CA ALA A 24 7.31 -0.47 1.21
C ALA A 24 8.03 0.24 0.05
N VAL A 25 7.29 0.97 -0.79
CA VAL A 25 7.86 1.74 -1.91
C VAL A 25 8.82 2.81 -1.40
N MET A 26 8.50 3.52 -0.33
CA MET A 26 9.42 4.50 0.27
C MET A 26 10.71 3.83 0.76
N GLY A 27 10.65 2.65 1.37
CA GLY A 27 11.84 1.89 1.78
C GLY A 27 12.70 1.44 0.60
N LEU A 28 12.06 0.98 -0.48
CA LEU A 28 12.76 0.62 -1.73
C LEU A 28 13.44 1.84 -2.37
N LEU A 29 12.73 2.97 -2.44
CA LEU A 29 13.27 4.22 -2.97
C LEU A 29 14.41 4.77 -2.12
N PHE A 30 14.32 4.65 -0.79
CA PHE A 30 15.40 5.02 0.12
C PHE A 30 16.65 4.18 -0.16
N MET A 31 16.53 2.86 -0.25
CA MET A 31 17.67 1.99 -0.60
C MET A 31 18.29 2.35 -1.95
N TYR A 32 17.49 2.76 -2.93
CA TYR A 32 17.99 3.18 -4.24
C TYR A 32 18.74 4.52 -4.19
N VAL A 33 18.25 5.50 -3.43
CA VAL A 33 18.89 6.83 -3.35
C VAL A 33 20.15 6.79 -2.47
N GLU A 34 20.14 5.97 -1.42
CA GLU A 34 21.27 5.81 -0.50
C GLU A 34 22.27 4.73 -0.94
N SER A 35 22.06 4.07 -2.09
CA SER A 35 23.05 3.12 -2.56
C SER A 35 24.33 3.87 -2.96
N GLU A 36 25.42 3.65 -2.22
CA GLU A 36 26.77 4.07 -2.60
C GLU A 36 27.10 3.50 -4.00
N THR A 37 27.67 4.35 -4.87
CA THR A 37 28.16 3.92 -6.19
C THR A 37 29.57 3.34 -6.09
#